data_AF-S3J699-F1
#
_entry.id   AF-S3J699-F1
#
_cell.length_a   1.000
_cell.length_b   1.000
_cell.length_c   1.000
_cell.angle_alpha   90.00
_cell.angle_beta   90.00
_cell.angle_gamma   90.00
#
_symmetry.space_group_name_H-M   'P 1'
#
loop_
_entity.id
_entity.type
_entity.pdbx_description
1 polymer ?
#
loop_
_entity_poly.entity_id
_entity_poly.type
_entity_poly.pdbx_seq_one_letter_code
_entity_poly.pdbx_strand_id
1 'polypeptide(L)' 'MPDLNAIAGMTALRSQTKGDPRIKIAVLDGLIDLDIVCFQSANITRLDPY' A
#
# COMPACT_ATOMS: atom_id res chain seq x y z
N MET A 1 -13.14 3.11 -6.68
CA MET A 1 -12.46 1.94 -6.05
C MET A 1 -13.53 0.89 -5.75
N PRO A 2 -13.27 -0.40 -5.99
CA PRO A 2 -14.18 -1.46 -5.57
C PRO A 2 -14.31 -1.45 -4.05
N ASP A 3 -15.49 -1.85 -3.55
CA ASP A 3 -15.68 -2.04 -2.12
C ASP A 3 -14.85 -3.24 -1.65
N LEU A 4 -13.77 -2.94 -0.92
CA LEU A 4 -12.87 -3.96 -0.40
C LEU A 4 -13.55 -4.83 0.67
N ASN A 5 -14.63 -4.35 1.29
CA ASN A 5 -15.39 -5.14 2.26
C ASN A 5 -16.28 -6.20 1.58
N ALA A 6 -16.54 -6.06 0.28
CA ALA A 6 -17.29 -7.05 -0.50
C ALA A 6 -16.44 -8.29 -0.85
N ILE A 7 -15.11 -8.22 -0.68
CA ILE A 7 -14.21 -9.36 -0.89
C ILE A 7 -14.30 -10.28 0.34
N ALA A 8 -14.75 -11.52 0.13
CA ALA A 8 -14.90 -12.51 1.19
C ALA A 8 -13.60 -12.65 2.02
N GLY A 9 -13.72 -12.53 3.35
CA GLY A 9 -12.60 -12.63 4.29
C GLY A 9 -11.77 -11.35 4.47
N MET A 10 -11.94 -10.32 3.63
CA MET A 10 -11.12 -9.10 3.70
C MET A 10 -11.32 -8.32 5.01
N THR A 11 -12.57 -8.18 5.48
CA THR A 11 -12.89 -7.53 6.75
C THR A 11 -12.28 -8.28 7.94
N ALA A 12 -12.36 -9.62 7.93
CA ALA A 12 -11.80 -10.45 8.99
C ALA A 12 -10.26 -10.44 8.99
N LEU A 13 -9.62 -10.34 7.83
CA LEU A 13 -8.16 -10.21 7.76
C LEU A 13 -7.70 -8.83 8.26
N ARG A 14 -8.40 -7.77 7.86
CA ARG A 14 -8.08 -6.39 8.26
C ARG A 14 -8.30 -6.09 9.73
N SER A 15 -9.16 -6.85 10.41
CA SER A 15 -9.32 -6.76 11.86
C SER A 15 -8.13 -7.34 12.62
N GLN A 16 -7.37 -8.26 11.99
CA GLN A 16 -6.16 -8.85 12.57
C GLN A 16 -4.91 -8.03 12.26
N THR A 17 -4.77 -7.55 11.02
CA THR A 17 -3.62 -6.74 10.61
C THR A 17 -3.93 -5.88 9.39
N LYS A 18 -3.26 -4.72 9.30
CA LYS A 18 -3.26 -3.86 8.11
C LYS A 18 -1.91 -3.86 7.39
N GLY A 19 -1.00 -4.75 7.80
CA GLY A 19 0.39 -4.78 7.36
C GLY A 19 1.35 -4.67 8.54
N ASP A 20 2.63 -4.95 8.29
CA ASP A 20 3.72 -4.86 9.26
C ASP A 20 4.92 -4.20 8.56
N PRO A 21 5.60 -3.21 9.19
CA PRO A 21 6.74 -2.51 8.57
C PRO A 21 7.93 -3.40 8.16
N ARG A 22 8.02 -4.61 8.72
CA ARG A 22 9.04 -5.62 8.37
C ARG A 22 8.78 -6.27 7.01
N ILE A 23 7.55 -6.24 6.51
CA ILE A 23 7.20 -6.73 5.17
C ILE A 23 7.39 -5.58 4.17
N LYS A 24 8.22 -5.80 3.15
CA LYS A 24 8.50 -4.82 2.10
C LYS A 24 7.87 -5.26 0.79
N ILE A 25 7.25 -4.31 0.09
CA ILE A 25 6.69 -4.50 -1.25
C ILE A 25 7.40 -3.51 -2.18
N ALA A 26 8.06 -4.02 -3.22
CA ALA A 26 8.65 -3.20 -4.26
C ALA A 26 7.67 -3.12 -5.45
N VAL A 27 7.43 -1.91 -5.95
CA VAL A 27 6.65 -1.67 -7.15
C VAL A 27 7.62 -1.24 -8.25
N LEU A 28 7.76 -2.08 -9.28
CA LEU A 28 8.59 -1.81 -10.46
C LEU A 28 7.65 -1.31 -11.55
N ASP A 29 7.47 0.00 -11.61
CA ASP A 29 6.57 0.67 -12.54
C ASP A 29 7.13 2.06 -12.89
N GLY A 30 6.40 2.83 -13.69
CA GLY A 30 6.69 4.23 -13.98
C GLY A 30 6.67 5.14 -12.75
N LEU A 31 6.96 6.41 -12.99
CA LEU A 31 7.07 7.39 -11.92
C LEU A 31 5.73 7.60 -11.22
N ILE A 32 5.78 7.69 -9.89
CA ILE A 32 4.62 7.94 -9.05
C ILE A 32 4.73 9.30 -8.37
N ASP A 33 3.61 10.01 -8.32
CA ASP A 33 3.45 11.23 -7.52
C ASP A 33 3.25 10.82 -6.04
N LEU A 34 4.23 11.14 -5.19
CA LEU A 34 4.20 10.81 -3.76
C LEU A 34 3.47 11.85 -2.91
N ASP A 35 3.14 13.02 -3.48
CA ASP A 35 2.46 14.10 -2.76
C ASP A 35 0.93 13.92 -2.71
N ILE A 36 0.40 12.94 -3.46
CA ILE A 36 -1.02 12.62 -3.45
C ILE A 36 -1.48 12.09 -2.08
N VAL A 37 -2.70 12.49 -1.68
CA VAL A 37 -3.25 12.27 -0.32
C VAL A 37 -3.22 10.82 0.13
N CYS A 38 -3.36 9.85 -0.79
CA CYS A 38 -3.38 8.42 -0.42
C CYS A 38 -2.02 7.86 0.03
N PHE A 39 -0.91 8.55 -0.24
CA PHE A 39 0.43 8.17 0.23
C PHE A 39 0.89 8.97 1.45
N GLN A 40 0.10 9.93 1.92
CA GLN A 40 0.43 10.68 3.13
C GLN A 40 0.54 9.72 4.32
N SER A 41 1.67 9.80 5.03
CA SER A 41 2.04 8.90 6.13
C SER A 41 2.32 7.43 5.75
N ALA A 42 2.32 7.08 4.46
CA ALA A 42 2.72 5.75 4.00
C ALA A 42 4.26 5.61 4.07
N ASN A 43 4.74 4.40 4.40
CA ASN A 43 6.16 4.11 4.45
C ASN A 43 6.69 3.75 3.05
N ILE A 44 6.81 4.76 2.19
CA ILE A 44 7.22 4.62 0.79
C ILE A 44 8.55 5.35 0.59
N THR A 45 9.47 4.70 -0.12
CA THR A 45 10.72 5.30 -0.57
C THR A 45 10.87 5.00 -2.04
N ARG A 46 11.09 6.04 -2.84
CA ARG A 46 11.42 5.90 -4.25
C ARG A 46 12.90 5.59 -4.38
N LEU A 47 13.21 4.56 -5.16
CA LEU A 47 14.57 4.21 -5.54
C LEU A 47 14.72 4.60 -7.01
N ASP A 48 15.58 5.57 -7.29
CA ASP A 48 15.91 5.96 -8.67
C ASP A 48 17.11 5.12 -9.15
N PRO A 49 16.91 4.24 -10.16
CA PRO A 49 18.00 3.46 -10.71
C PRO A 49 18.82 4.32 -11.68
N TYR A 50 19.81 5.04 -11.14
CA TYR A 50 20.82 5.86 -11.82
C TYR A 50 20.31 7.07 -12.62
#